data_AF-A0A8S0PE00-F1
#
_entry.id   AF-A0A8S0PE00-F1
#
_cell.length_a   1.000
_cell.length_b   1.000
_cell.length_c   1.000
_cell.angle_alpha   90.00
_cell.angle_beta   90.00
_cell.angle_gamma   90.00
#
_symmetry.space_group_name_H-M   'P 1'
#
loop_
_entity.id
_entity.type
_entity.pdbx_description
1 polymer ?
#
loop_
_entity_poly.entity_id
_entity_poly.type
_entity_poly.pdbx_seq_one_letter_code
_entity_poly.pdbx_strand_id
1 'polypeptide(L)'
;MHNYLLLEHLLQVLLVPPECVHPKLWKGMMYRYKSLDWVKIERIHHDKERTLEKHKKLVERIMKTDQRRQKRIQASGIDYDCPEIIGNQPNSKKISAVP
;
A
#
# COMPACT_ATOMS: atom_id res chain seq x y z
N MET A 1 40.79 -6.95 -21.74
CA MET A 1 39.89 -8.08 -22.04
C MET A 1 39.12 -7.77 -23.34
N HIS A 2 39.80 -7.74 -24.48
CA HIS A 2 39.18 -7.49 -25.80
C HIS A 2 39.25 -8.78 -26.63
N ASN A 3 38.16 -9.15 -27.30
CA ASN A 3 37.99 -10.38 -28.09
C ASN A 3 38.09 -11.69 -27.29
N TYR A 4 37.35 -11.75 -26.18
CA TYR A 4 37.22 -12.98 -25.39
C TYR A 4 35.88 -13.64 -25.68
N LEU A 5 35.87 -14.97 -25.79
CA LEU A 5 34.63 -15.74 -25.94
C LEU A 5 34.07 -16.06 -24.54
N LEU A 6 32.96 -15.41 -24.19
CA LEU A 6 32.27 -15.52 -22.91
C LEU A 6 30.83 -15.96 -23.14
N LEU A 7 30.48 -17.14 -22.63
CA LEU A 7 29.12 -17.72 -22.76
C LEU A 7 28.62 -17.67 -24.21
N GLU A 8 29.46 -18.16 -25.13
CA GLU A 8 29.19 -18.18 -26.60
C GLU A 8 29.08 -16.80 -27.27
N HIS A 9 29.27 -15.70 -26.52
CA HIS A 9 29.32 -14.34 -27.05
C HIS A 9 30.76 -13.81 -27.09
N LEU A 10 31.12 -13.11 -28.18
CA LEU A 10 32.41 -12.44 -28.29
C LEU A 10 32.35 -11.09 -27.56
N LEU A 11 33.06 -10.98 -26.44
CA LEU A 11 33.23 -9.72 -25.72
C LEU A 11 34.23 -8.82 -26.46
N GLN A 12 33.73 -7.71 -26.99
CA GLN A 12 34.54 -6.64 -27.55
C GLN A 12 34.52 -5.44 -26.60
N VAL A 13 35.71 -4.99 -26.20
CA VAL A 13 35.88 -3.80 -25.36
C VAL A 13 36.60 -2.73 -26.16
N LEU A 14 35.98 -1.56 -26.30
CA LEU A 14 36.52 -0.41 -27.02
C LEU A 14 36.58 0.79 -26.07
N LEU A 15 37.61 1.63 -26.20
CA LEU A 15 37.70 2.87 -25.47
C LEU A 15 36.83 3.92 -26.16
N VAL A 16 35.79 4.39 -25.47
CA VAL A 16 34.89 5.40 -26.00
C VAL A 16 35.38 6.79 -25.57
N PRO A 17 35.59 7.73 -26.50
CA PRO A 17 35.93 9.10 -26.16
C PRO A 17 34.76 9.80 -25.45
N PRO A 18 35.02 10.75 -24.54
CA PRO A 18 33.98 11.37 -23.71
C PRO A 18 32.94 12.15 -24.51
N GLU A 19 33.29 12.66 -25.69
CA GLU A 19 32.40 13.40 -26.60
C GLU A 19 31.28 12.53 -27.18
N CYS A 20 31.54 11.23 -27.35
CA CYS A 20 30.57 10.27 -27.89
C CYS A 20 29.69 9.65 -26.80
N VAL A 21 29.92 9.98 -25.53
CA VAL A 21 29.11 9.45 -24.43
C VAL A 21 27.77 10.18 -24.41
N HIS A 22 26.71 9.46 -24.71
CA HIS A 22 25.37 10.04 -24.67
C HIS A 22 25.04 10.54 -23.25
N PRO A 23 24.53 11.77 -23.07
CA PRO A 23 24.35 12.38 -21.75
C PRO A 23 23.36 11.63 -20.83
N LYS A 24 22.50 10.77 -21.40
CA LYS A 24 21.55 9.93 -20.62
C LYS A 24 22.07 8.53 -20.30
N LEU A 25 23.31 8.18 -20.67
CA LEU A 25 23.84 6.82 -20.54
C LEU A 25 23.80 6.29 -19.09
N TRP A 26 23.99 7.18 -18.11
CA TRP A 26 23.97 6.84 -16.68
C TRP A 26 22.69 7.31 -15.96
N LYS A 27 21.67 7.77 -16.71
CA LYS A 27 20.44 8.29 -16.10
C LYS A 27 19.66 7.15 -15.45
N GLY A 28 19.55 7.18 -14.12
CA GLY A 28 18.83 6.18 -13.34
C GLY A 28 19.69 5.04 -12.79
N MET A 29 20.99 4.99 -13.11
CA MET A 29 21.86 3.91 -12.61
C MET A 29 22.11 4.02 -11.09
N MET A 30 22.08 5.23 -10.53
CA MET A 30 22.23 5.47 -9.09
C MET A 30 20.89 5.53 -8.33
N TYR A 31 19.82 4.94 -8.88
CA TYR A 31 18.54 4.90 -8.18
C TYR A 31 18.60 3.93 -7.01
N ARG A 32 18.56 4.45 -5.78
CA ARG A 32 18.30 3.66 -4.58
C ARG A 32 16.80 3.57 -4.36
N TYR A 33 16.30 2.36 -4.16
CA TYR A 33 14.91 2.16 -3.74
C TYR A 33 14.65 2.91 -2.44
N LYS A 34 13.61 3.75 -2.44
CA LYS A 34 13.10 4.38 -1.23
C LYS A 34 11.85 3.61 -0.81
N SER A 35 11.90 2.99 0.37
CA SER A 35 10.71 2.36 0.95
C SER A 35 9.62 3.41 1.15
N LEU A 36 8.36 3.04 0.87
CA LEU A 36 7.22 3.89 1.14
C LEU A 36 6.92 3.91 2.65
N ASP A 37 6.61 5.09 3.18
CA ASP A 37 6.18 5.26 4.56
C ASP A 37 4.72 4.80 4.73
N TRP A 38 4.51 3.49 4.81
CA TRP A 38 3.17 2.89 4.97
C TRP A 38 2.39 3.46 6.15
N VAL A 39 3.08 3.72 7.27
CA VAL A 39 2.48 4.33 8.47
C VAL A 39 1.91 5.71 8.18
N LYS A 40 2.60 6.51 7.36
CA LYS A 40 2.15 7.85 6.97
C LYS A 40 0.94 7.78 6.05
N ILE A 41 0.99 6.88 5.06
CA ILE A 41 -0.10 6.67 4.11
C ILE A 41 -1.37 6.21 4.86
N GLU A 42 -1.23 5.24 5.77
CA GLU A 42 -2.36 4.71 6.51
C GLU A 42 -2.95 5.74 7.47
N ARG A 43 -2.11 6.58 8.09
CA ARG A 43 -2.58 7.71 8.91
C ARG A 43 -3.45 8.66 8.08
N ILE A 44 -3.00 9.03 6.88
CA ILE A 44 -3.77 9.89 5.97
C ILE A 44 -5.11 9.22 5.59
N HIS A 45 -5.10 7.92 5.30
CA HIS A 45 -6.33 7.18 4.98
C HIS A 45 -7.32 7.11 6.15
N HIS A 46 -6.80 6.90 7.35
CA HIS A 46 -7.60 6.81 8.57
C HIS A 46 -8.20 8.16 8.96
N ASP A 47 -7.39 9.22 8.90
CA ASP A 47 -7.78 10.58 9.31
C ASP A 47 -8.62 11.33 8.27
N LYS A 48 -8.68 10.81 7.03
CA LYS A 48 -9.50 11.36 5.96
C LYS A 48 -10.95 11.56 6.42
N GLU A 49 -11.44 12.78 6.25
CA GLU A 49 -12.82 13.14 6.57
C GLU A 49 -13.82 12.26 5.81
N ARG A 50 -14.88 11.85 6.51
CA ARG A 50 -15.91 10.96 5.97
C ARG A 50 -17.25 11.67 6.00
N THR A 51 -17.92 11.67 4.86
CA THR A 51 -19.32 12.08 4.73
C THR A 51 -20.24 11.09 5.47
N LEU A 52 -21.43 11.53 5.87
CA LEU A 52 -22.41 10.71 6.59
C LEU A 52 -22.75 9.40 5.87
N GLU A 53 -22.95 9.43 4.55
CA GLU A 53 -23.25 8.22 3.77
C GLU A 53 -22.10 7.21 3.80
N LYS A 54 -20.86 7.68 3.69
CA LYS A 54 -19.66 6.84 3.78
C LYS A 54 -19.50 6.24 5.17
N HIS A 55 -19.88 6.98 6.21
CA HIS A 55 -19.90 6.49 7.57
C HIS A 55 -20.95 5.38 7.78
N LYS A 56 -22.17 5.54 7.27
CA LYS A 56 -23.20 4.48 7.29
C LYS A 56 -22.70 3.19 6.61
N LYS A 57 -22.12 3.31 5.41
CA LYS A 57 -21.51 2.17 4.68
C LYS A 57 -20.34 1.52 5.41
N LEU A 58 -19.65 2.26 6.29
CA LEU A 58 -18.59 1.70 7.14
C LEU A 58 -19.19 0.87 8.28
N VAL A 59 -20.19 1.41 8.98
CA VAL A 59 -20.88 0.71 10.07
C VAL A 59 -21.50 -0.59 9.58
N GLU A 60 -22.19 -0.57 8.43
CA GLU A 60 -22.74 -1.79 7.81
C GLU A 60 -21.67 -2.85 7.51
N ARG A 61 -20.48 -2.42 7.04
CA ARG A 61 -19.36 -3.34 6.79
C ARG A 61 -18.78 -3.91 8.08
N ILE A 62 -18.71 -3.11 9.14
CA ILE A 62 -18.26 -3.57 10.46
C ILE A 62 -19.21 -4.65 10.97
N MET A 63 -20.53 -4.41 10.94
CA MET A 63 -21.54 -5.38 11.37
C MET A 63 -21.48 -6.69 10.58
N LYS A 64 -21.34 -6.62 9.24
CA LYS A 64 -21.19 -7.82 8.39
C LYS A 64 -19.93 -8.60 8.72
N THR A 65 -18.83 -7.91 8.98
CA THR A 65 -17.55 -8.54 9.34
C THR A 65 -17.65 -9.24 10.70
N ASP A 66 -18.31 -8.61 11.65
CA ASP A 66 -18.50 -9.17 13.00
C ASP A 66 -19.36 -10.44 12.97
N GLN A 67 -20.49 -10.42 12.26
CA GLN A 67 -21.31 -11.62 12.07
C GLN A 67 -20.51 -12.78 11.45
N ARG A 68 -19.63 -12.49 10.47
CA ARG A 68 -18.76 -13.52 9.89
C ARG A 68 -17.74 -14.04 10.90
N ARG A 69 -17.19 -13.16 11.74
CA ARG A 69 -16.27 -13.54 12.81
C ARG A 69 -16.96 -14.44 13.83
N GLN A 70 -18.16 -14.07 14.30
CA GLN A 70 -18.95 -14.85 15.25
C GLN A 70 -19.24 -16.26 14.69
N LYS A 71 -19.67 -16.37 13.44
CA LYS A 71 -19.88 -17.67 12.77
C LYS A 71 -18.61 -18.52 12.73
N ARG A 72 -17.44 -17.91 12.51
CA ARG A 72 -16.15 -18.63 12.52
C ARG A 72 -15.77 -19.13 13.91
N ILE A 73 -16.05 -18.35 14.95
CA ILE A 73 -15.81 -18.72 16.35
C ILE A 73 -16.69 -19.91 16.73
N GLN A 74 -17.99 -19.83 16.44
CA GLN A 74 -18.95 -20.92 16.66
C GLN A 74 -18.56 -22.19 15.89
N ALA A 75 -18.17 -22.06 14.61
CA ALA A 75 -17.71 -23.20 13.81
C ALA A 75 -16.42 -23.83 14.34
N SER A 76 -15.60 -23.08 15.07
CA SER A 76 -14.39 -23.60 15.72
C SER A 76 -14.69 -24.28 17.07
N GLY A 77 -15.96 -24.34 17.49
CA GLY A 77 -16.39 -24.95 18.75
C GLY A 77 -16.04 -24.12 19.99
N ILE A 78 -15.73 -22.83 19.83
CA ILE A 78 -15.39 -21.94 20.94
C ILE A 78 -16.68 -21.33 21.47
N ASP A 79 -16.98 -21.58 22.74
CA ASP A 79 -18.08 -20.94 23.46
C ASP A 79 -17.63 -19.55 23.94
N TYR A 80 -17.88 -18.54 23.12
CA TYR A 80 -17.52 -17.15 23.40
C TYR A 80 -18.69 -16.23 23.06
N ASP A 81 -19.20 -15.56 24.08
CA ASP A 81 -20.22 -14.52 23.92
C ASP A 81 -19.54 -13.22 23.49
N CYS A 82 -19.88 -12.76 22.29
CA CYS A 82 -19.22 -11.64 21.64
C CYS A 82 -19.95 -10.34 22.05
N PRO A 83 -19.29 -9.38 22.72
CA PRO A 83 -19.95 -8.16 23.17
C PRO A 83 -20.42 -7.31 21.99
N GLU A 84 -21.50 -6.56 22.20
CA GLU A 84 -22.10 -5.72 21.17
C GLU A 84 -21.14 -4.61 20.71
N ILE A 85 -21.10 -4.38 19.41
CA ILE A 85 -20.25 -3.33 18.83
C ILE A 85 -20.86 -1.97 19.15
N ILE A 86 -20.29 -1.29 20.14
CA ILE A 86 -20.63 0.10 20.44
C ILE A 86 -20.00 0.98 19.35
N GLY A 87 -20.82 1.38 18.39
CA GLY A 87 -20.41 2.30 17.32
C GLY A 87 -20.19 3.70 17.87
N ASN A 88 -18.96 4.22 17.77
CA ASN A 88 -18.72 5.64 18.02
C ASN A 88 -19.49 6.48 17.00
N GLN A 89 -20.42 7.30 17.49
CA GLN A 89 -21.11 8.31 16.70
C GLN A 89 -20.06 9.19 15.98
N PRO A 90 -20.29 9.55 14.71
CA PRO A 90 -19.32 10.35 13.98
C PRO A 90 -19.17 11.70 14.67
N ASN A 91 -17.95 12.03 15.08
CA ASN A 91 -17.66 13.28 15.78
C ASN A 91 -17.92 14.45 14.80
N SER A 92 -18.75 15.41 15.19
CA SER A 92 -19.22 16.51 14.31
C SER A 92 -18.07 17.29 13.67
N LYS A 93 -16.90 17.33 14.31
CA LYS A 93 -15.68 17.99 13.84
C LYS A 93 -15.03 17.37 12.59
N LYS A 94 -15.42 16.15 12.18
CA LYS A 94 -14.82 15.40 11.05
C LYS A 94 -15.79 15.09 9.91
N ILE A 95 -17.00 15.65 9.97
CA ILE A 95 -18.05 15.44 8.97
C ILE A 95 -18.22 16.76 8.22
N SER A 96 -17.67 16.83 7.01
CA SER A 96 -18.05 17.88 6.08
C SER A 96 -19.52 17.65 5.67
N ALA A 97 -20.43 18.54 6.05
CA ALA A 97 -21.74 18.59 5.45
C ALA A 97 -21.57 18.88 3.95
N VAL A 98 -22.15 18.04 3.09
CA VAL A 98 -22.22 18.35 1.66
C VAL A 98 -23.14 19.57 1.52
N PRO A 99 -22.76 20.61 0.74
CA PRO A 99 -23.66 21.73 0.45
C PRO A 99 -24.93 21.27 -0.28
#